data_AF-A0AAE7R722-F1
#
_entry.id   AF-A0AAE7R722-F1
#
_cell.length_a   1.000
_cell.length_b   1.000
_cell.length_c   1.000
_cell.angle_alpha   90.00
_cell.angle_beta   90.00
_cell.angle_gamma   90.00
#
_symmetry.space_group_name_H-M   'P 1'
#
loop_
_entity.id
_entity.type
_entity.pdbx_description
1 polymer ?
#
loop_
_entity_poly.entity_id
_entity_poly.type
_entity_poly.pdbx_seq_one_letter_code
_entity_poly.pdbx_strand_id
1 'polypeptide(L)'
;MQNIEIVSFGQIQHLLPDDCWAKSRNNLKREYDNEKVIYIQGDARVSALDLDNLSSITAGKLSDDTWIFLIFLEGNLTVDSWIGNNDTDGAPGIIVKGHLRTKNAILGGQQVYVCGDMVVDEFFGANITMVI
;
A
#
# COMPACT_ATOMS: atom_id res chain seq x y z
N MET A 1 16.20 11.19 -1.89
CA MET A 1 15.44 10.80 -3.10
C MET A 1 14.70 9.53 -2.76
N GLN A 2 13.38 9.49 -2.93
CA GLN A 2 12.61 8.25 -2.75
C GLN A 2 12.99 7.31 -3.91
N ASN A 3 13.44 6.08 -3.59
CA ASN A 3 13.66 5.07 -4.62
C ASN A 3 12.35 4.30 -4.80
N ILE A 4 11.72 4.47 -5.97
CA ILE A 4 10.43 3.88 -6.33
C ILE A 4 10.65 3.00 -7.55
N GLU A 5 10.27 1.73 -7.40
CA GLU A 5 10.39 0.69 -8.42
C GLU A 5 9.06 -0.03 -8.62
N ILE A 6 8.80 -0.48 -9.84
CA ILE A 6 7.66 -1.34 -10.15
C ILE A 6 8.22 -2.74 -10.39
N VAL A 7 7.88 -3.66 -9.50
CA VAL A 7 8.43 -5.02 -9.44
C VAL A 7 7.29 -6.03 -9.38
N SER A 8 7.58 -7.31 -9.62
CA SER A 8 6.60 -8.36 -9.33
C SER A 8 6.60 -8.71 -7.85
N PHE A 9 5.46 -9.13 -7.32
CA PHE A 9 5.33 -9.58 -5.93
C PHE A 9 6.33 -10.70 -5.62
N GLY A 10 6.54 -11.62 -6.57
CA GLY A 10 7.50 -12.71 -6.43
C GLY A 10 8.92 -12.25 -6.13
N GLN A 11 9.32 -11.08 -6.65
CA GLN A 11 10.64 -10.48 -6.41
C GLN A 11 10.77 -9.92 -4.99
N ILE A 12 9.69 -9.42 -4.37
CA ILE A 12 9.74 -8.74 -3.06
C ILE A 12 9.11 -9.54 -1.91
N GLN A 13 8.45 -10.67 -2.16
CA GLN A 13 7.70 -11.41 -1.14
C GLN A 13 8.55 -11.83 0.07
N HIS A 14 9.86 -11.98 -0.12
CA HIS A 14 10.81 -12.33 0.94
C HIS A 14 11.11 -11.15 1.89
N LEU A 15 10.82 -9.92 1.47
CA LEU A 15 10.98 -8.69 2.27
C LEU A 15 9.72 -8.36 3.09
N LEU A 16 8.56 -8.92 2.69
CA LEU A 16 7.29 -8.71 3.36
C LEU A 16 7.24 -9.41 4.73
N PRO A 17 6.54 -8.84 5.73
CA PRO A 17 6.29 -9.50 7.01
C PRO A 17 5.65 -10.88 6.82
N ASP A 18 6.05 -11.86 7.64
CA ASP A 18 5.63 -13.26 7.49
C ASP A 18 4.13 -13.47 7.70
N ASP A 19 3.53 -12.66 8.56
CA ASP A 19 2.12 -12.68 8.96
C ASP A 19 1.25 -11.74 8.12
N CYS A 20 1.81 -11.01 7.14
CA CYS A 20 0.99 -10.13 6.30
C CYS A 20 0.06 -10.97 5.41
N TRP A 21 -1.13 -10.41 5.13
CA TRP A 21 -2.18 -11.09 4.37
C TRP A 21 -1.71 -11.54 2.99
N ALA A 22 -0.91 -10.72 2.31
CA ALA A 22 -0.50 -10.95 0.94
C ALA A 22 0.45 -12.15 0.87
N LYS A 23 1.43 -12.22 1.77
CA LYS A 23 2.37 -13.34 1.87
C LYS A 23 1.67 -14.60 2.36
N SER A 24 0.82 -14.49 3.37
CA SER A 24 0.03 -15.63 3.89
C SER A 24 -0.84 -16.26 2.80
N ARG A 25 -1.56 -15.45 2.01
CA ARG A 25 -2.37 -15.94 0.89
C ARG A 25 -1.51 -16.49 -0.26
N ASN A 26 -0.42 -15.81 -0.61
CA ASN A 26 0.46 -16.29 -1.68
C ASN A 26 1.14 -17.62 -1.34
N ASN A 27 1.44 -17.87 -0.06
CA ASN A 27 2.02 -19.14 0.37
C ASN A 27 1.09 -20.34 0.16
N LEU A 28 -0.23 -20.12 0.12
CA LEU A 28 -1.21 -21.20 -0.10
C LEU A 28 -1.33 -21.60 -1.56
N LYS A 29 -1.27 -20.63 -2.48
CA LYS A 29 -1.64 -20.85 -3.89
C LYS A 29 -0.70 -20.27 -4.94
N ARG A 30 0.27 -19.46 -4.55
CA ARG A 30 1.24 -18.79 -5.44
C ARG A 30 0.57 -17.90 -6.51
N GLU A 31 -0.64 -17.39 -6.24
CA GLU A 31 -1.45 -16.63 -7.19
C GLU A 31 -0.89 -15.24 -7.49
N TYR A 32 -0.09 -14.66 -6.59
CA TYR A 32 0.36 -13.27 -6.69
C TYR A 32 1.75 -13.09 -7.28
N ASP A 33 2.53 -14.15 -7.53
CA ASP A 33 3.96 -14.04 -7.90
C ASP A 33 4.25 -13.05 -9.06
N ASN A 34 3.33 -12.93 -10.02
CA ASN A 34 3.45 -12.07 -11.20
C ASN A 34 2.72 -10.72 -11.05
N GLU A 35 1.98 -10.51 -9.96
CA GLU A 35 1.27 -9.26 -9.68
C GLU A 35 2.25 -8.11 -9.49
N LYS A 36 1.89 -6.92 -9.98
CA LYS A 36 2.75 -5.75 -9.90
C LYS A 36 2.64 -5.07 -8.54
N VAL A 37 3.79 -4.66 -8.02
CA VAL A 37 3.94 -4.00 -6.73
C VAL A 37 4.70 -2.69 -6.93
N ILE A 38 4.19 -1.61 -6.35
CA ILE A 38 4.97 -0.39 -6.16
C ILE A 38 5.84 -0.62 -4.94
N TYR A 39 7.15 -0.77 -5.14
CA TYR A 39 8.13 -0.93 -4.09
C TYR A 39 8.84 0.39 -3.81
N ILE A 40 8.77 0.84 -2.56
CA ILE A 40 9.34 2.11 -2.11
C ILE A 40 10.35 1.82 -1.00
N GLN A 41 11.61 2.18 -1.23
CA GLN A 41 12.66 2.02 -0.25
C GLN A 41 12.85 3.30 0.57
N GLY A 42 12.83 3.15 1.89
CA GLY A 42 12.93 4.25 2.85
C GLY A 42 11.63 5.01 3.04
N ASP A 43 11.74 6.16 3.71
CA ASP A 43 10.58 6.97 4.11
C ASP A 43 9.97 7.71 2.92
N ALA A 44 8.64 7.76 2.87
CA ALA A 44 7.89 8.55 1.90
C ALA A 44 6.97 9.57 2.58
N ARG A 45 6.82 10.70 1.90
CA ARG A 45 5.83 11.72 2.22
C ARG A 45 5.10 12.15 0.96
N VAL A 46 3.78 12.14 1.01
CA VAL A 46 2.90 12.61 -0.06
C VAL A 46 1.81 13.53 0.50
N SER A 47 1.29 14.43 -0.32
CA SER A 47 0.23 15.35 0.11
C SER A 47 -1.08 14.61 0.35
N ALA A 48 -1.42 13.69 -0.55
CA ALA A 48 -2.56 12.77 -0.49
C ALA A 48 -2.17 11.45 -1.15
N LEU A 49 -2.82 10.36 -0.75
CA LEU A 49 -2.65 9.04 -1.36
C LEU A 49 -4.02 8.54 -1.84
N ASP A 50 -4.27 8.80 -3.13
CA ASP A 50 -5.40 8.23 -3.86
C ASP A 50 -5.01 6.84 -4.36
N LEU A 51 -5.69 5.80 -3.90
CA LEU A 51 -5.42 4.43 -4.32
C LEU A 51 -6.05 4.11 -5.68
N ASP A 52 -7.00 4.91 -6.16
CA ASP A 52 -7.50 4.82 -7.53
C ASP A 52 -6.56 5.56 -8.50
N ASN A 53 -5.75 6.51 -8.00
CA ASN A 53 -4.78 7.28 -8.79
C ASN A 53 -3.39 7.38 -8.14
N LEU A 54 -2.52 6.47 -8.52
CA LEU A 54 -1.18 6.28 -7.94
C LEU A 54 -0.13 7.27 -8.45
N SER A 55 -0.51 8.30 -9.22
CA SER A 55 0.43 9.30 -9.75
C SER A 55 1.16 10.07 -8.65
N SER A 56 0.47 10.35 -7.53
CA SER A 56 0.99 11.06 -6.36
C SER A 56 2.19 10.36 -5.71
N ILE A 57 2.14 9.03 -5.61
CA ILE A 57 3.16 8.24 -4.94
C ILE A 57 4.22 7.68 -5.90
N THR A 58 3.91 7.56 -7.19
CA THR A 58 4.86 7.10 -8.22
C THR A 58 5.58 8.24 -8.94
N ALA A 59 5.28 9.50 -8.60
CA ALA A 59 5.74 10.69 -9.32
C ALA A 59 5.41 10.62 -10.83
N GLY A 60 4.25 10.08 -11.18
CA GLY A 60 3.78 9.94 -12.56
C GLY A 60 4.52 8.89 -13.40
N LYS A 61 5.29 7.99 -12.78
CA LYS A 61 6.00 6.90 -13.49
C LYS A 61 5.07 5.75 -13.91
N LEU A 62 3.83 5.73 -13.41
CA LEU A 62 2.84 4.71 -13.75
C LEU A 62 2.01 5.16 -14.95
N SER A 63 1.70 4.25 -15.88
CA SER A 63 0.64 4.48 -16.85
C SER A 63 -0.73 4.25 -16.22
N ASP A 64 -1.74 4.98 -16.66
CA ASP A 64 -3.10 4.92 -16.10
C ASP A 64 -3.73 3.51 -16.14
N ASP A 65 -3.39 2.69 -17.14
CA ASP A 65 -3.92 1.33 -17.30
C ASP A 65 -3.13 0.25 -16.52
N THR A 66 -2.12 0.63 -15.73
CA THR A 66 -1.33 -0.37 -15.01
C THR A 66 -2.06 -0.84 -13.76
N TRP A 67 -2.52 -2.10 -13.78
CA TRP A 67 -2.97 -2.81 -12.58
C TRP A 67 -1.84 -2.93 -11.55
N ILE A 68 -2.07 -2.45 -10.34
CA ILE A 68 -1.18 -2.57 -9.18
C ILE A 68 -1.91 -3.32 -8.09
N PHE A 69 -1.31 -4.40 -7.63
CA PHE A 69 -1.86 -5.22 -6.56
C PHE A 69 -1.54 -4.65 -5.17
N LEU A 70 -0.32 -4.12 -5.01
CA LEU A 70 0.19 -3.73 -3.69
C LEU A 70 1.12 -2.52 -3.77
N ILE A 71 1.02 -1.65 -2.77
CA ILE A 71 2.03 -0.66 -2.43
C ILE A 71 2.81 -1.21 -1.22
N PHE A 72 4.11 -1.46 -1.41
CA PHE A 72 5.00 -1.92 -0.35
C PHE A 72 6.05 -0.86 -0.04
N LEU A 73 6.06 -0.40 1.22
CA LEU A 73 6.97 0.64 1.69
C LEU A 73 7.88 0.12 2.81
N GLU A 74 9.19 0.10 2.54
CA GLU A 74 10.24 -0.35 3.45
C GLU A 74 10.76 0.81 4.33
N GLY A 75 9.83 1.52 4.98
CA GLY A 75 10.11 2.70 5.80
C GLY A 75 8.84 3.25 6.44
N ASN A 76 8.84 4.55 6.75
CA ASN A 76 7.68 5.27 7.25
C ASN A 76 6.89 5.95 6.13
N LEU A 77 5.57 6.00 6.26
CA LEU A 77 4.69 6.74 5.36
C LEU A 77 4.02 7.89 6.10
N THR A 78 4.23 9.13 5.62
CA THR A 78 3.43 10.28 6.03
C THR A 78 2.56 10.80 4.89
N VAL A 79 1.27 10.91 5.12
CA VAL A 79 0.31 11.49 4.18
C VAL A 79 -0.29 12.74 4.80
N ASP A 80 -0.12 13.89 4.14
CA ASP A 80 -0.43 15.19 4.78
C ASP A 80 -1.93 15.44 4.99
N SER A 81 -2.76 14.83 4.15
CA SER A 81 -4.20 15.10 4.11
C SER A 81 -5.06 13.84 4.22
N TRP A 82 -5.02 12.94 3.24
CA TRP A 82 -5.90 11.77 3.24
C TRP A 82 -5.32 10.59 2.46
N ILE A 83 -5.68 9.40 2.89
CA ILE A 83 -5.51 8.13 2.15
C ILE A 83 -6.91 7.64 1.79
N GLY A 84 -7.16 7.18 0.57
CA GLY A 84 -8.45 6.59 0.26
C GLY A 84 -8.65 6.04 -1.13
N ASN A 85 -9.81 5.41 -1.32
CA ASN A 85 -10.26 4.81 -2.57
C ASN A 85 -11.78 4.94 -2.70
N ASN A 86 -12.24 5.03 -3.94
CA ASN A 86 -13.64 4.91 -4.33
C ASN A 86 -13.92 3.49 -4.88
N ASP A 87 -12.97 2.85 -5.56
CA ASP A 87 -13.10 1.47 -6.05
C ASP A 87 -12.74 0.46 -4.95
N THR A 88 -13.72 -0.29 -4.46
CA THR A 88 -13.55 -1.24 -3.36
C THR A 88 -12.88 -2.56 -3.77
N ASP A 89 -12.84 -2.88 -5.07
CA ASP A 89 -12.33 -4.15 -5.59
C ASP A 89 -11.05 -3.98 -6.43
N GLY A 90 -10.84 -2.80 -7.00
CA GLY A 90 -9.77 -2.51 -7.97
C GLY A 90 -8.54 -1.79 -7.41
N ALA A 91 -8.63 -1.16 -6.24
CA ALA A 91 -7.50 -0.42 -5.68
C ALA A 91 -6.44 -1.35 -5.03
N PRO A 92 -5.17 -0.94 -4.92
CA PRO A 92 -4.12 -1.74 -4.30
C PRO A 92 -4.23 -1.78 -2.78
N GLY A 93 -3.76 -2.89 -2.19
CA GLY A 93 -3.47 -2.96 -0.77
C GLY A 93 -2.21 -2.17 -0.40
N ILE A 94 -2.01 -1.92 0.90
CA ILE A 94 -0.86 -1.17 1.43
C ILE A 94 -0.15 -1.99 2.51
N ILE A 95 1.17 -2.10 2.41
CA ILE A 95 2.04 -2.64 3.47
C ILE A 95 3.13 -1.62 3.79
N VAL A 96 3.22 -1.19 5.06
CA VAL A 96 4.24 -0.27 5.57
C VAL A 96 5.05 -0.97 6.67
N LYS A 97 6.37 -1.05 6.52
CA LYS A 97 7.25 -1.66 7.54
C LYS A 97 7.54 -0.77 8.75
N GLY A 98 7.42 0.54 8.60
CA GLY A 98 7.54 1.50 9.69
C GLY A 98 6.17 1.97 10.17
N HIS A 99 6.11 3.26 10.47
CA HIS A 99 4.91 3.95 10.93
C HIS A 99 4.12 4.53 9.76
N LEU A 100 2.80 4.57 9.90
CA LEU A 100 1.90 5.28 8.99
C LEU A 100 1.25 6.44 9.73
N ARG A 101 1.32 7.64 9.18
CA ARG A 101 0.59 8.81 9.68
C ARG A 101 -0.22 9.48 8.58
N THR A 102 -1.50 9.72 8.82
CA THR A 102 -2.36 10.53 7.96
C THR A 102 -3.37 11.30 8.80
N LYS A 103 -3.92 12.41 8.27
CA LYS A 103 -5.05 13.07 8.93
C LYS A 103 -6.31 12.25 8.72
N ASN A 104 -6.65 11.95 7.47
CA ASN A 104 -7.85 11.19 7.13
C ASN A 104 -7.51 9.85 6.48
N ALA A 105 -8.28 8.82 6.78
CA ALA A 105 -8.29 7.58 6.02
C ALA A 105 -9.73 7.24 5.62
N ILE A 106 -9.97 7.13 4.30
CA ILE A 106 -11.26 6.91 3.65
C ILE A 106 -11.14 5.64 2.83
N LEU A 107 -11.25 4.49 3.48
CA LEU A 107 -10.92 3.20 2.87
C LEU A 107 -12.20 2.35 2.70
N GLY A 108 -12.23 1.52 1.67
CA GLY A 108 -13.31 0.55 1.47
C GLY A 108 -12.81 -0.68 0.74
N GLY A 109 -13.00 -1.87 1.31
CA GLY A 109 -12.56 -3.15 0.71
C GLY A 109 -11.04 -3.40 0.73
N GLN A 110 -10.22 -2.36 0.87
CA GLN A 110 -8.77 -2.46 0.82
C GLN A 110 -8.13 -2.96 2.11
N GLN A 111 -6.96 -3.57 1.95
CA GLN A 111 -6.19 -4.15 3.05
C GLN A 111 -4.97 -3.30 3.37
N VAL A 112 -4.88 -2.85 4.62
CA VAL A 112 -3.76 -2.03 5.12
C VAL A 112 -3.08 -2.78 6.26
N TYR A 113 -1.76 -2.93 6.13
CA TYR A 113 -0.91 -3.58 7.13
C TYR A 113 0.24 -2.63 7.49
N VAL A 114 0.39 -2.31 8.77
CA VAL A 114 1.44 -1.42 9.29
C VAL A 114 2.17 -2.16 10.40
N CYS A 115 3.50 -2.30 10.30
CA CYS A 115 4.27 -3.02 11.33
C CYS A 115 4.54 -2.16 12.57
N GLY A 116 4.61 -0.83 12.38
CA GLY A 116 4.71 0.13 13.48
C GLY A 116 3.36 0.77 13.78
N ASP A 117 3.40 1.92 14.44
CA ASP A 117 2.18 2.67 14.75
C ASP A 117 1.48 3.22 13.51
N MET A 118 0.15 3.06 13.48
CA MET A 118 -0.74 3.74 12.56
C MET A 118 -1.48 4.85 13.29
N VAL A 119 -1.18 6.10 12.94
CA VAL A 119 -1.84 7.29 13.50
C VAL A 119 -2.72 7.93 12.43
N VAL A 120 -4.02 7.92 12.69
CA VAL A 120 -5.06 8.53 11.85
C VAL A 120 -5.88 9.47 12.72
N ASP A 121 -5.99 10.74 12.33
CA ASP A 121 -6.78 11.71 13.10
C ASP A 121 -8.28 11.42 12.95
N GLU A 122 -8.75 11.10 11.73
CA GLU A 122 -10.13 10.73 11.42
C GLU A 122 -10.21 9.54 10.44
N PHE A 123 -11.02 8.53 10.78
CA PHE A 123 -11.18 7.32 9.98
C PHE A 123 -12.63 7.13 9.54
N PHE A 124 -12.82 6.93 8.24
CA PHE A 124 -14.11 6.65 7.60
C PHE A 124 -13.96 5.39 6.75
N GLY A 125 -14.74 4.34 7.02
CA GLY A 125 -14.60 3.12 6.23
C GLY A 125 -15.68 2.08 6.43
N ALA A 126 -15.79 1.20 5.44
CA ALA A 126 -16.66 0.02 5.46
C ALA A 126 -15.90 -1.18 4.87
N ASN A 127 -16.10 -2.38 5.45
CA ASN A 127 -15.48 -3.63 5.00
C ASN A 127 -13.94 -3.60 4.89
N ILE A 128 -13.25 -2.99 5.86
CA ILE A 128 -11.78 -2.93 5.90
C ILE A 128 -11.25 -3.97 6.88
N THR A 129 -10.15 -4.64 6.52
CA THR A 129 -9.32 -5.40 7.48
C THR A 129 -8.06 -4.60 7.77
N MET A 130 -7.92 -4.10 9.00
CA MET A 130 -6.68 -3.53 9.51
C MET A 130 -6.02 -4.54 10.43
N VAL A 131 -4.74 -4.82 10.18
CA VAL A 131 -3.89 -5.59 11.08
C VAL A 131 -2.82 -4.63 11.57
N ILE A 132 -2.88 -4.36 12.88
CA ILE A 132 -1.96 -3.54 13.68
C ILE A 132 -1.28 -4.43 14.72
#